data_AF-V5H6F4-F1
#
_entry.id   AF-V5H6F4-F1
#
_cell.length_a   1.000
_cell.length_b   1.000
_cell.length_c   1.000
_cell.angle_alpha   90.00
_cell.angle_beta   90.00
_cell.angle_gamma   90.00
#
_symmetry.space_group_name_H-M   'P 1'
#
loop_
_entity.id
_entity.type
_entity.pdbx_description
1 polymer ?
#
loop_
_entity_poly.entity_id
_entity_poly.type
_entity_poly.pdbx_seq_one_letter_code
_entity_poly.pdbx_strand_id
1 'polypeptide(L)'
;EKLQVEPFILQPFTEQNQIDFLTGYWMHNLNVGNIYRNKCEEYAKALIKMSCWVQLIQQGANHFAAIPLHVQMLAEIFQENNQLEISEDWEGCKEYLVADEVEPKLPESMNVTILYKMFIKKKRNVFVDKGNPSGNTAANRALIDQFEECFVFHRSLALELILGTTRCELFLCYRQTPIDLEMNVLKIGIIQKLE
;
A
#
# COMPACT_ATOMS: atom_id res chain seq x y z
N GLU A 1 7.86 -18.24 41.75
CA GLU A 1 8.71 -18.44 40.57
C GLU A 1 8.46 -17.33 39.56
N LYS A 2 9.50 -16.75 38.95
CA LYS A 2 9.33 -15.91 37.75
C LYS A 2 9.47 -16.83 36.54
N LEU A 3 8.39 -17.00 35.77
CA LEU A 3 8.43 -17.67 34.47
C LEU A 3 9.39 -16.89 33.57
N GLN A 4 10.57 -17.44 33.33
CA GLN A 4 11.47 -16.97 32.27
C GLN A 4 11.09 -17.71 31.00
N VAL A 5 10.22 -17.11 30.20
CA VAL A 5 9.91 -17.60 28.85
C VAL A 5 10.66 -16.71 27.88
N GLU A 6 11.36 -17.32 26.93
CA GLU A 6 11.97 -16.57 25.83
C GLU A 6 10.88 -15.80 25.06
N PRO A 7 11.15 -14.55 24.65
CA PRO A 7 10.18 -13.78 23.90
C PRO A 7 9.89 -14.45 22.55
N PHE A 8 8.60 -14.56 22.21
CA PHE A 8 8.20 -15.02 20.89
C PHE A 8 8.66 -14.00 19.84
N ILE A 9 9.45 -14.46 18.87
CA ILE A 9 9.93 -13.63 17.76
C ILE A 9 9.02 -13.89 16.57
N LEU A 10 8.37 -12.83 16.08
CA LEU A 10 7.60 -12.89 14.84
C LEU A 10 8.54 -13.19 13.67
N GLN A 11 8.33 -14.32 13.02
CA GLN A 11 9.12 -14.72 11.86
C GLN A 11 8.75 -13.87 10.62
N PRO A 12 9.69 -13.66 9.70
CA PRO A 12 9.41 -12.97 8.44
C PRO A 12 8.32 -13.69 7.64
N PHE A 13 7.55 -12.92 6.87
CA PHE A 13 6.53 -13.46 5.99
C PHE A 13 7.21 -14.19 4.83
N THR A 14 7.12 -15.52 4.81
CA THR A 14 7.80 -16.38 3.82
C THR A 14 7.30 -16.14 2.39
N GLU A 15 8.09 -16.49 1.37
CA GLU A 15 7.68 -16.40 -0.04
C GLU A 15 6.34 -17.11 -0.34
N GLN A 16 6.14 -18.32 0.19
CA GLN A 16 4.87 -19.03 0.01
C GLN A 16 3.70 -18.26 0.62
N ASN A 17 3.84 -17.78 1.86
CA ASN A 17 2.82 -16.94 2.49
C ASN A 17 2.53 -15.66 1.68
N GLN A 18 3.55 -15.06 1.07
CA GLN A 18 3.37 -13.89 0.19
C GLN A 18 2.52 -14.23 -1.03
N ILE A 19 2.87 -15.31 -1.74
CA ILE A 19 2.13 -15.78 -2.92
C ILE A 19 0.68 -16.10 -2.53
N ASP A 20 0.48 -16.90 -1.49
CA ASP A 20 -0.85 -17.32 -1.03
C ASP A 20 -1.72 -16.11 -0.66
N PHE A 21 -1.13 -15.12 0.03
CA PHE A 21 -1.81 -13.88 0.39
C PHE A 21 -2.22 -13.08 -0.85
N LEU A 22 -1.30 -12.83 -1.77
CA LEU A 22 -1.56 -12.05 -2.99
C LEU A 22 -2.64 -12.73 -3.86
N THR A 23 -2.48 -14.03 -4.11
CA THR A 23 -3.44 -14.83 -4.85
C THR A 23 -4.82 -14.80 -4.21
N GLY A 24 -4.90 -15.05 -2.90
CA GLY A 24 -6.15 -15.02 -2.16
C GLY A 24 -6.80 -13.63 -2.18
N TYR A 25 -6.01 -12.58 -2.00
CA TYR A 25 -6.45 -11.19 -2.04
C TYR A 25 -7.10 -10.84 -3.39
N TRP A 26 -6.42 -11.11 -4.51
CA TRP A 26 -6.95 -10.75 -5.83
C TRP A 26 -8.11 -11.65 -6.24
N MET A 27 -8.06 -12.95 -5.94
CA MET A 27 -9.19 -13.84 -6.19
C MET A 27 -10.47 -13.33 -5.50
N HIS A 28 -10.34 -12.89 -4.24
CA HIS A 28 -11.45 -12.34 -3.48
C HIS A 28 -11.91 -10.98 -4.01
N ASN A 29 -11.00 -10.00 -4.13
CA ASN A 29 -11.36 -8.62 -4.46
C ASN A 29 -11.76 -8.41 -5.93
N LEU A 30 -11.24 -9.23 -6.85
CA LEU A 30 -11.68 -9.23 -8.25
C LEU A 30 -12.91 -10.12 -8.48
N ASN A 31 -13.34 -10.86 -7.46
CA ASN A 31 -14.47 -11.80 -7.52
C ASN A 31 -14.35 -12.80 -8.68
N VAL A 32 -13.16 -13.40 -8.82
CA VAL A 32 -12.85 -14.34 -9.91
C VAL A 32 -12.88 -15.79 -9.42
N GLY A 33 -13.33 -16.70 -10.29
CA GLY A 33 -13.40 -18.12 -9.98
C GLY A 33 -12.04 -18.82 -9.90
N ASN A 34 -12.02 -20.04 -9.35
CA ASN A 34 -10.81 -20.83 -9.15
C ASN A 34 -10.03 -21.16 -10.44
N ILE A 35 -10.66 -20.99 -11.61
CA ILE A 35 -10.00 -21.15 -12.92
C ILE A 35 -8.84 -20.14 -13.12
N TYR A 36 -8.89 -18.99 -12.45
CA TYR A 36 -7.86 -17.95 -12.55
C TYR A 36 -6.76 -18.07 -11.49
N ARG A 37 -6.85 -19.04 -10.57
CA ARG A 37 -5.89 -19.22 -9.48
C ARG A 37 -4.46 -19.30 -9.98
N ASN A 38 -4.19 -20.13 -11.00
CA ASN A 38 -2.85 -20.32 -11.53
C ASN A 38 -2.26 -19.01 -12.09
N LYS A 39 -3.06 -18.23 -12.85
CA LYS A 39 -2.63 -16.92 -13.33
C LYS A 39 -2.39 -15.92 -12.19
N CYS A 40 -3.25 -15.89 -11.18
CA CYS A 40 -3.02 -15.07 -9.99
C CYS A 40 -1.72 -15.45 -9.27
N GLU A 41 -1.40 -16.75 -9.16
CA GLU A 41 -0.15 -17.25 -8.58
C GLU A 41 1.07 -16.89 -9.44
N GLU A 42 0.97 -16.98 -10.76
CA GLU A 42 2.02 -16.55 -11.70
C GLU A 42 2.31 -15.05 -11.58
N TYR A 43 1.25 -14.23 -11.53
CA TYR A 43 1.36 -12.79 -11.32
C TYR A 43 1.99 -12.48 -9.94
N ALA A 44 1.56 -13.17 -8.88
CA ALA A 44 2.13 -13.02 -7.55
C ALA A 44 3.63 -13.34 -7.53
N LYS A 45 4.06 -14.45 -8.16
CA LYS A 45 5.47 -14.84 -8.25
C LYS A 45 6.30 -13.78 -9.00
N ALA A 46 5.81 -13.28 -10.12
CA ALA A 46 6.47 -12.22 -10.87
C ALA A 46 6.63 -10.94 -10.02
N LEU A 47 5.56 -10.55 -9.31
CA LEU A 47 5.56 -9.36 -8.46
C LEU A 47 6.51 -9.51 -7.26
N ILE A 48 6.55 -10.66 -6.60
CA ILE A 48 7.47 -10.90 -5.48
C ILE A 48 8.92 -10.83 -5.95
N LYS A 49 9.24 -11.45 -7.08
CA LYS A 49 10.57 -11.38 -7.69
C LYS A 49 10.98 -9.95 -7.98
N MET A 50 10.05 -9.10 -8.43
CA MET A 50 10.26 -7.67 -8.66
C MET A 50 10.37 -6.87 -7.35
N SER A 51 9.63 -7.25 -6.29
CA SER A 51 9.69 -6.59 -4.99
C SER A 51 11.04 -6.77 -4.26
N CYS A 52 11.78 -7.85 -4.57
CA CYS A 52 13.13 -8.08 -4.04
C CYS A 52 14.14 -6.99 -4.43
N TRP A 53 13.82 -6.19 -5.47
CA TRP A 53 14.65 -5.09 -5.96
C TRP A 53 14.49 -3.83 -5.12
N VAL A 54 13.45 -3.76 -4.30
CA VAL A 54 13.24 -2.70 -3.30
C VAL A 54 14.16 -3.00 -2.11
N GLN A 55 15.46 -2.79 -2.33
CA GLN A 55 16.47 -2.91 -1.28
C GLN A 55 16.19 -1.84 -0.23
N LEU A 56 15.69 -2.26 0.94
CA LEU A 56 15.70 -1.40 2.12
C LEU A 56 17.14 -1.29 2.61
N ILE A 57 17.53 -0.09 3.05
CA ILE A 57 18.91 0.37 3.32
C ILE A 57 19.68 -0.44 4.40
N GLN A 58 19.12 -1.53 4.93
CA GLN A 58 19.80 -2.39 5.88
C GLN A 58 20.24 -3.72 5.25
N GLN A 59 21.56 -3.92 5.21
CA GLN A 59 22.28 -5.07 4.67
C GLN A 59 22.02 -6.39 5.44
N GLY A 60 20.77 -6.80 5.56
CA GLY A 60 20.41 -8.07 6.19
C GLY A 60 19.03 -8.51 5.77
N ALA A 61 18.97 -9.43 4.79
CA ALA A 61 17.93 -10.41 4.45
C ALA A 61 16.42 -10.03 4.50
N ASN A 62 16.04 -8.81 4.84
CA ASN A 62 14.65 -8.41 5.01
C ASN A 62 14.18 -7.74 3.71
N HIS A 63 13.77 -8.59 2.77
CA HIS A 63 13.11 -8.14 1.55
C HIS A 63 11.83 -7.37 1.89
N PHE A 64 11.47 -6.36 1.10
CA PHE A 64 10.31 -5.49 1.36
C PHE A 64 9.02 -6.26 1.68
N ALA A 65 8.78 -7.37 0.96
CA ALA A 65 7.62 -8.26 1.13
C ALA A 65 7.67 -9.17 2.39
N ALA A 66 8.70 -9.06 3.24
CA ALA A 66 8.83 -9.84 4.47
C ALA A 66 7.87 -9.36 5.56
N ILE A 67 7.32 -8.15 5.38
CA ILE A 67 6.36 -7.52 6.28
C ILE A 67 4.97 -7.69 5.65
N PRO A 68 4.01 -8.36 6.31
CA PRO A 68 2.68 -8.62 5.74
C PRO A 68 1.96 -7.35 5.25
N LEU A 69 2.10 -6.24 5.98
CA LEU A 69 1.50 -4.95 5.58
C LEU A 69 2.08 -4.41 4.27
N HIS A 70 3.36 -4.68 3.98
CA HIS A 70 3.95 -4.31 2.70
C HIS A 70 3.41 -5.18 1.56
N VAL A 71 3.14 -6.47 1.81
CA VAL A 71 2.49 -7.34 0.83
C VAL A 71 1.05 -6.90 0.55
N GLN A 72 0.32 -6.48 1.58
CA GLN A 72 -0.99 -5.86 1.39
C GLN A 72 -0.90 -4.58 0.55
N MET A 73 0.11 -3.75 0.78
CA MET A 73 0.36 -2.56 -0.04
C MET A 73 0.56 -2.92 -1.52
N LEU A 74 1.35 -3.96 -1.80
CA LEU A 74 1.56 -4.49 -3.16
C LEU A 74 0.26 -5.01 -3.76
N ALA A 75 -0.51 -5.82 -3.01
CA ALA A 75 -1.80 -6.33 -3.44
C ALA A 75 -2.75 -5.20 -3.88
N GLU A 76 -2.83 -4.13 -3.10
CA GLU A 76 -3.67 -2.97 -3.40
C GLU A 76 -3.21 -2.20 -4.63
N ILE A 77 -1.90 -1.95 -4.77
CA ILE A 77 -1.33 -1.22 -5.91
C ILE A 77 -1.54 -2.01 -7.21
N PHE A 78 -1.18 -3.28 -7.20
CA PHE A 78 -1.10 -4.12 -8.40
C PHE A 78 -2.39 -4.88 -8.71
N GLN A 79 -3.51 -4.55 -8.05
CA GLN A 79 -4.80 -5.14 -8.38
C GLN A 79 -5.26 -4.79 -9.80
N GLU A 80 -5.15 -3.52 -10.19
CA GLU A 80 -5.56 -3.00 -11.50
C GLU A 80 -4.76 -1.73 -11.84
N ASN A 81 -4.47 -1.51 -13.12
CA ASN A 81 -3.77 -0.31 -13.57
C ASN A 81 -4.72 0.89 -13.63
N ASN A 82 -4.66 1.75 -12.60
CA ASN A 82 -5.40 3.00 -12.53
C ASN A 82 -4.72 4.15 -13.31
N GLN A 83 -4.36 3.92 -14.58
CA GLN A 83 -3.67 4.83 -15.52
C GLN A 83 -2.88 5.95 -14.80
N LEU A 84 -1.69 5.59 -14.33
CA LEU A 84 -0.79 6.52 -13.69
C LEU A 84 -0.18 7.47 -14.76
N GLU A 85 0.14 8.71 -14.38
CA GLU A 85 1.03 9.60 -15.19
C GLU A 85 2.48 9.07 -15.22
N ILE A 86 2.74 7.96 -14.53
CA ILE A 86 3.98 7.21 -14.61
C ILE A 86 3.88 6.39 -15.90
N SER A 87 4.59 6.88 -16.92
CA SER A 87 4.68 6.46 -18.32
C SER A 87 5.14 4.99 -18.54
N GLU A 88 4.67 4.03 -17.75
CA GLU A 88 5.04 2.63 -17.90
C GLU A 88 3.84 1.79 -18.31
N ASP A 89 4.02 1.04 -19.40
CA ASP A 89 3.12 0.03 -19.94
C ASP A 89 3.14 -1.21 -19.04
N TRP A 90 2.63 -1.06 -17.81
CA TRP A 90 2.44 -2.16 -16.87
C TRP A 90 0.95 -2.49 -16.74
N GLU A 91 0.65 -3.68 -16.26
CA GLU A 91 -0.71 -4.16 -16.09
C GLU A 91 -0.93 -4.65 -14.64
N GLY A 92 -2.10 -4.40 -14.09
CA GLY A 92 -2.50 -5.00 -12.83
C GLY A 92 -2.92 -6.46 -13.02
N CYS A 93 -3.08 -7.17 -11.90
CA CYS A 93 -3.55 -8.55 -11.92
C CYS A 93 -4.86 -8.67 -12.72
N LYS A 94 -5.79 -7.72 -12.57
CA LYS A 94 -7.07 -7.69 -13.30
C LYS A 94 -6.88 -7.71 -14.82
N GLU A 95 -5.98 -6.88 -15.35
CA GLU A 95 -5.70 -6.81 -16.78
C GLU A 95 -4.99 -8.09 -17.26
N TYR A 96 -4.00 -8.57 -16.50
CA TYR A 96 -3.29 -9.81 -16.82
C TYR A 96 -4.20 -11.05 -16.87
N LEU A 97 -5.22 -11.12 -16.00
CA LEU A 97 -6.16 -12.25 -15.99
C LEU A 97 -6.88 -12.43 -17.33
N VAL A 98 -7.17 -11.34 -18.03
CA VAL A 98 -7.88 -11.33 -19.31
C VAL A 98 -6.96 -11.29 -20.53
N ALA A 99 -5.67 -10.98 -20.35
CA ALA A 99 -4.69 -10.98 -21.42
C ALA A 99 -4.40 -12.40 -21.93
N ASP A 100 -4.10 -12.56 -23.22
CA ASP A 100 -3.60 -13.83 -23.78
C ASP A 100 -2.09 -14.03 -23.55
N GLU A 101 -1.45 -13.05 -22.92
CA GLU A 101 -0.01 -12.99 -22.68
C GLU A 101 0.40 -14.02 -21.61
N VAL A 102 1.56 -14.65 -21.83
CA VAL A 102 2.08 -15.69 -20.93
C VAL A 102 2.67 -15.07 -19.67
N GLU A 103 3.39 -13.96 -19.82
CA GLU A 103 4.06 -13.27 -18.72
C GLU A 103 3.40 -11.94 -18.41
N PRO A 104 3.30 -11.55 -17.13
CA PRO A 104 2.70 -10.29 -16.75
C PRO A 104 3.62 -9.10 -17.02
N LYS A 105 3.05 -8.00 -17.50
CA LYS A 105 3.77 -6.73 -17.66
C LYS A 105 3.87 -5.98 -16.34
N LEU A 106 5.04 -6.03 -15.72
CA LEU A 106 5.35 -5.29 -14.50
C LEU A 106 6.23 -4.06 -14.81
N PRO A 107 6.19 -3.02 -13.96
CA PRO A 107 7.08 -1.86 -14.11
C PRO A 107 8.55 -2.27 -14.19
N GLU A 108 9.33 -1.64 -15.09
CA GLU A 108 10.73 -2.01 -15.31
C GLU A 108 11.62 -1.62 -14.12
N SER A 109 11.28 -0.51 -13.45
CA SER A 109 12.03 0.00 -12.32
C SER A 109 11.09 0.37 -11.18
N MET A 110 11.44 -0.09 -9.97
CA MET A 110 10.62 0.15 -8.80
C MET A 110 11.49 0.34 -7.57
N ASN A 111 11.25 1.43 -6.85
CA ASN A 111 11.84 1.67 -5.55
C ASN A 111 10.75 2.02 -4.54
N VAL A 112 11.10 2.05 -3.26
CA VAL A 112 10.15 2.30 -2.16
C VAL A 112 9.42 3.63 -2.32
N THR A 113 10.08 4.66 -2.87
CA THR A 113 9.49 5.98 -3.10
C THR A 113 8.42 5.93 -4.20
N ILE A 114 8.67 5.19 -5.29
CA ILE A 114 7.70 4.99 -6.37
C ILE A 114 6.51 4.18 -5.85
N LEU A 115 6.75 3.06 -5.16
CA LEU A 115 5.69 2.25 -4.56
C LEU A 115 4.81 3.05 -3.60
N TYR A 116 5.43 3.85 -2.72
CA TYR A 116 4.68 4.67 -1.79
C TYR A 116 3.83 5.74 -2.50
N LYS A 117 4.33 6.35 -3.58
CA LYS A 117 3.53 7.28 -4.41
C LYS A 117 2.35 6.56 -5.06
N MET A 118 2.55 5.36 -5.60
CA MET A 118 1.48 4.53 -6.17
C MET A 118 0.43 4.18 -5.11
N PHE A 119 0.88 3.81 -3.90
CA PHE A 119 0.01 3.50 -2.78
C PHE A 119 -0.87 4.69 -2.37
N ILE A 120 -0.27 5.88 -2.16
CA ILE A 120 -1.02 7.08 -1.78
C ILE A 120 -2.06 7.44 -2.85
N LYS A 121 -1.71 7.34 -4.14
CA LYS A 121 -2.67 7.57 -5.21
C LYS A 121 -3.79 6.53 -5.22
N LYS A 122 -3.48 5.24 -5.00
CA LYS A 122 -4.51 4.19 -4.87
C LYS A 122 -5.47 4.50 -3.72
N LYS A 123 -4.96 4.89 -2.54
CA LYS A 123 -5.78 5.30 -1.39
C LYS A 123 -6.66 6.51 -1.72
N ARG A 124 -6.12 7.51 -2.43
CA ARG A 124 -6.89 8.67 -2.89
C ARG A 124 -8.06 8.26 -3.78
N ASN A 125 -7.80 7.48 -4.81
CA ASN A 125 -8.85 7.05 -5.74
C ASN A 125 -9.95 6.28 -5.00
N VAL A 126 -9.57 5.30 -4.17
CA VAL A 126 -10.53 4.51 -3.39
C VAL A 126 -11.35 5.40 -2.43
N PHE A 127 -10.73 6.39 -1.80
CA PHE A 127 -11.42 7.32 -0.90
C PHE A 127 -12.44 8.18 -1.65
N VAL A 128 -12.06 8.75 -2.79
CA VAL A 128 -12.93 9.59 -3.62
C VAL A 128 -14.08 8.76 -4.21
N ASP A 129 -13.78 7.60 -4.78
CA ASP A 129 -14.77 6.73 -5.42
C ASP A 129 -15.82 6.23 -4.41
N LYS A 130 -15.39 5.86 -3.20
CA LYS A 130 -16.32 5.46 -2.12
C LYS A 130 -17.13 6.62 -1.56
N GLY A 131 -16.54 7.81 -1.48
CA GLY A 131 -17.21 9.01 -0.96
C GLY A 131 -18.20 9.63 -1.94
N ASN A 132 -18.06 9.37 -3.24
CA ASN A 132 -18.88 9.95 -4.28
C ASN A 132 -19.16 8.98 -5.44
N PRO A 133 -19.92 7.90 -5.18
CA PRO A 133 -20.21 6.88 -6.20
C PRO A 133 -21.05 7.41 -7.37
N SER A 134 -21.73 8.55 -7.21
CA SER A 134 -22.54 9.19 -8.25
C SER A 134 -21.73 10.07 -9.21
N GLY A 135 -20.43 10.29 -8.94
CA GLY A 135 -19.56 11.09 -9.80
C GLY A 135 -19.86 12.59 -9.79
N ASN A 136 -20.49 13.12 -8.74
CA ASN A 136 -20.78 14.55 -8.63
C ASN A 136 -19.49 15.39 -8.58
N THR A 137 -19.33 16.36 -9.49
CA THR A 137 -18.09 17.15 -9.61
C THR A 137 -17.74 17.95 -8.35
N ALA A 138 -18.74 18.53 -7.67
CA ALA A 138 -18.50 19.34 -6.47
C ALA A 138 -18.08 18.45 -5.28
N ALA A 139 -18.73 17.31 -5.11
CA ALA A 139 -18.36 16.33 -4.09
C ALA A 139 -16.96 15.74 -4.35
N ASN A 140 -16.61 15.46 -5.62
CA ASN A 140 -15.26 15.02 -5.99
C ASN A 140 -14.20 16.04 -5.58
N ARG A 141 -14.42 17.34 -5.84
CA ARG A 141 -13.47 18.38 -5.43
C ARG A 141 -13.30 18.43 -3.91
N ALA A 142 -14.41 18.42 -3.17
CA ALA A 142 -14.36 18.45 -1.71
C ALA A 142 -13.63 17.24 -1.11
N LEU A 143 -13.84 16.04 -1.64
CA LEU A 143 -13.15 14.82 -1.19
C LEU A 143 -11.66 14.83 -1.55
N ILE A 144 -11.30 15.40 -2.71
CA ILE A 144 -9.90 15.59 -3.09
C ILE A 144 -9.23 16.57 -2.12
N ASP A 145 -9.84 17.72 -1.84
CA ASP A 145 -9.29 18.72 -0.93
C ASP A 145 -9.10 18.14 0.48
N GLN A 146 -10.11 17.40 0.96
CA GLN A 146 -10.05 16.68 2.24
C GLN A 146 -8.93 15.63 2.28
N PHE A 147 -8.71 14.89 1.19
CA PHE A 147 -7.61 13.93 1.09
C PHE A 147 -6.25 14.63 1.18
N GLU A 148 -6.07 15.74 0.46
CA GLU A 148 -4.81 16.50 0.47
C GLU A 148 -4.51 17.06 1.87
N GLU A 149 -5.51 17.58 2.58
CA GLU A 149 -5.36 17.99 3.99
C GLU A 149 -4.91 16.83 4.88
N CYS A 150 -5.54 15.67 4.74
CA CYS A 150 -5.17 14.46 5.48
C CYS A 150 -3.74 14.00 5.15
N PHE A 151 -3.33 14.14 3.89
CA PHE A 151 -1.99 13.75 3.45
C PHE A 151 -0.90 14.70 3.95
N VAL A 152 -1.18 16.01 3.99
CA VAL A 152 -0.31 17.00 4.66
C VAL A 152 -0.13 16.63 6.13
N PHE A 153 -1.22 16.31 6.84
CA PHE A 153 -1.15 15.89 8.22
C PHE A 153 -0.34 14.59 8.42
N HIS A 154 -0.55 13.58 7.57
CA HIS A 154 0.24 12.35 7.58
C HIS A 154 1.75 12.62 7.45
N ARG A 155 2.15 13.53 6.54
CA ARG A 155 3.54 13.92 6.35
C ARG A 155 4.12 14.64 7.58
N SER A 156 3.34 15.50 8.22
CA SER A 156 3.73 16.15 9.47
C SER A 156 4.01 15.12 10.56
N LEU A 157 3.11 14.15 10.77
CA LEU A 157 3.33 13.07 11.74
C LEU A 157 4.56 12.21 11.42
N ALA A 158 4.77 11.88 10.14
CA ALA A 158 5.95 11.14 9.72
C ALA A 158 7.24 11.92 10.02
N LEU A 159 7.24 13.24 9.79
CA LEU A 159 8.38 14.11 10.12
C LEU A 159 8.62 14.14 11.64
N GLU A 160 7.57 14.23 12.45
CA GLU A 160 7.68 14.23 13.90
C GLU A 160 8.31 12.93 14.42
N LEU A 161 7.87 11.78 13.88
CA LEU A 161 8.41 10.48 14.22
C LEU A 161 9.89 10.34 13.85
N ILE A 162 10.28 10.79 12.64
CA ILE A 162 11.66 10.69 12.14
C ILE A 162 12.61 11.62 12.90
N LEU A 163 12.18 12.83 13.22
CA LEU A 163 13.03 13.82 13.89
C LEU A 163 13.12 13.60 15.41
N GLY A 164 12.13 12.96 16.01
CA GLY A 164 12.03 12.77 17.46
C GLY A 164 11.55 14.05 18.19
N THR A 165 11.05 13.87 19.41
CA THR A 165 10.26 14.89 20.14
C THR A 165 11.01 16.22 20.35
N THR A 166 12.32 16.17 20.61
CA THR A 166 13.17 17.34 20.88
C THR A 166 13.46 18.21 19.65
N ARG A 167 13.39 17.64 18.43
CA ARG A 167 13.55 18.42 17.18
C ARG A 167 12.23 18.92 16.61
N CYS A 168 11.11 18.41 17.13
CA CYS A 168 9.76 18.81 16.75
C CYS A 168 9.34 20.16 17.32
N GLU A 169 10.02 20.68 18.34
CA GLU A 169 9.75 22.00 18.92
C GLU A 169 9.86 23.12 17.88
N LEU A 170 10.70 22.93 16.86
CA LEU A 170 10.86 23.83 15.72
C LEU A 170 9.65 23.84 14.77
N PHE A 171 8.72 22.88 14.91
CA PHE A 171 7.58 22.66 14.03
C PHE A 171 6.23 22.77 14.76
N LEU A 172 6.20 23.31 16.00
CA LEU A 172 4.99 23.44 16.81
C LEU A 172 3.87 24.23 16.12
N CYS A 173 4.19 25.12 15.19
CA CYS A 173 3.21 25.88 14.41
C CYS A 173 2.35 24.99 13.48
N TYR A 174 2.75 23.75 13.23
CA TYR A 174 2.01 22.78 12.40
C TYR A 174 1.14 21.81 13.22
N ARG A 175 1.10 21.92 14.57
CA ARG A 175 0.44 20.95 15.46
C ARG A 175 -1.06 21.12 15.67
N GLN A 176 -1.68 22.19 15.17
CA GLN A 176 -3.13 22.34 15.34
C GLN A 176 -3.85 21.39 14.38
N THR A 177 -4.28 20.26 14.92
CA THR A 177 -5.01 19.24 14.17
C THR A 177 -6.47 19.25 14.62
N PRO A 178 -7.42 19.60 13.75
CA PRO A 178 -8.83 19.42 14.04
C PRO A 178 -9.14 17.94 14.28
N ILE A 179 -9.97 17.62 15.28
CA ILE A 179 -10.40 16.23 15.60
C ILE A 179 -10.98 15.52 14.37
N ASP A 180 -11.66 16.27 13.50
CA ASP A 180 -12.23 15.74 12.26
C ASP A 180 -11.14 15.18 11.31
N LEU A 181 -9.93 15.73 11.35
CA LEU A 181 -8.83 15.29 10.49
C LEU A 181 -8.29 13.92 10.93
N GLU A 182 -8.19 13.64 12.23
CA GLU A 182 -7.75 12.33 12.75
C GLU A 182 -8.69 11.21 12.27
N MET A 183 -10.02 11.43 12.37
CA MET A 183 -11.00 10.45 11.89
C MET A 183 -10.93 10.25 10.37
N ASN A 184 -10.71 11.31 9.60
CA ASN A 184 -10.64 11.21 8.14
C ASN A 184 -9.38 10.46 7.69
N VAL A 185 -8.24 10.68 8.36
CA VAL A 185 -6.99 9.99 8.03
C VAL A 185 -7.08 8.49 8.31
N LEU A 186 -7.78 8.09 9.39
CA LEU A 186 -8.07 6.68 9.67
C LEU A 186 -8.97 6.05 8.59
N LYS A 187 -10.01 6.76 8.13
CA LYS A 187 -10.89 6.29 7.04
C LYS A 187 -10.16 6.10 5.72
N ILE A 188 -9.18 6.95 5.44
CA ILE A 188 -8.33 6.83 4.24
C ILE A 188 -7.42 5.59 4.33
N GLY A 189 -7.05 5.15 5.53
CA GLY A 189 -6.23 3.95 5.75
C GLY A 189 -4.75 4.16 5.45
N ILE A 190 -4.25 5.39 5.58
CA ILE A 190 -2.81 5.74 5.52
C ILE A 190 -2.14 5.83 6.89
N ILE A 191 -2.94 5.81 7.97
CA ILE A 191 -2.47 5.72 9.37
C ILE A 191 -3.26 4.60 10.06
N GLN A 192 -2.60 3.86 10.93
CA GLN A 192 -3.23 2.89 11.83
C GLN A 192 -3.09 3.39 13.27
N LYS A 193 -4.17 3.29 14.04
CA LYS A 193 -4.16 3.55 15.48
C LYS A 193 -3.81 2.24 16.18
N LEU A 194 -2.78 2.28 17.02
CA LEU A 194 -2.50 1.18 17.95
C LEU A 194 -3.48 1.33 19.12
N GLU A 195 -4.29 0.31 19.36
CA GLU A 195 -5.12 0.17 20.56
C GLU A 195 -4.32 -0.39 21.73
#